data_AF-A0A2G5EAD5-F1
#
_entry.id   AF-A0A2G5EAD5-F1
#
_cell.length_a   1.000
_cell.length_b   1.000
_cell.length_c   1.000
_cell.angle_alpha   90.00
_cell.angle_beta   90.00
_cell.angle_gamma   90.00
#
_symmetry.space_group_name_H-M   'P 1'
#
loop_
_entity.id
_entity.type
_entity.pdbx_description
1 polymer ?
#
loop_
_entity_poly.entity_id
_entity_poly.type
_entity_poly.pdbx_seq_one_letter_code
_entity_poly.pdbx_strand_id
1 'polypeptide(L)'
;MGMGTMRIHSCVLFLIVVAFGLCSFIVMAGPANMSTAFLIRVDQSGNGDFKKVQDAIDSIPSNNSELFFIWVKPGVYREKIVVPADKPWITISGTKASDTIITWSDGGEIFETPTFTVLATDFVGRFLTIQNSFGPSQKAVALRVSGDRAAFYGCRILSYQDTLLDDVGRHYFSNCYIEGGTDFIFGNGASLYEKCRLHSLSEGTGAITAQNRVSEAQDTGYTFLGCRITGIGTLLLGRPWGAYSRVVFVMSSMSKAVLPQGWDDWGDPTKQSTVFYAQYKCYGPGADVSGRVKWSSNLSDSEVAPFLTKDMIGGRGWLRPAPTTFKRRSGVISQTAGAN
;
A
#
# COMPACT_ATOMS: atom_id res chain seq x y z
N MET A 1 -85.07 16.22 44.35
CA MET A 1 -84.51 14.86 44.51
C MET A 1 -84.00 14.41 43.15
N GLY A 2 -82.76 13.95 43.05
CA GLY A 2 -82.26 13.29 41.84
C GLY A 2 -80.91 13.82 41.32
N MET A 3 -79.84 13.23 41.87
CA MET A 3 -78.54 12.95 41.24
C MET A 3 -77.77 14.09 40.56
N GLY A 4 -76.73 14.56 41.27
CA GLY A 4 -75.63 15.32 40.70
C GLY A 4 -74.76 14.46 39.78
N THR A 5 -74.46 15.00 38.60
CA THR A 5 -73.49 14.47 37.64
C THR A 5 -72.18 15.23 37.73
N MET A 6 -71.12 14.44 37.65
CA MET A 6 -69.71 14.69 37.92
C MET A 6 -69.09 15.67 36.90
N ARG A 7 -68.46 16.75 37.36
CA ARG A 7 -67.65 17.66 36.52
C ARG A 7 -66.21 17.13 36.42
N ILE A 8 -65.87 16.56 35.27
CA ILE A 8 -64.49 16.21 34.91
C ILE A 8 -63.75 17.52 34.58
N HIS A 9 -62.82 17.92 35.45
CA HIS A 9 -61.92 19.04 35.18
C HIS A 9 -60.81 18.56 34.22
N SER A 10 -60.73 19.17 33.05
CA SER A 10 -59.63 18.98 32.10
C SER A 10 -58.36 19.58 32.68
N CYS A 11 -57.45 18.72 33.17
CA CYS A 11 -56.06 19.11 33.45
C CYS A 11 -55.28 19.07 32.13
N VAL A 12 -55.03 20.24 31.54
CA VAL A 12 -54.10 20.40 30.42
C VAL A 12 -52.68 20.29 31.00
N LEU A 13 -52.04 19.15 30.75
CA LEU A 13 -50.64 18.91 31.13
C LEU A 13 -49.74 19.55 30.06
N PHE A 14 -49.14 20.70 30.37
CA PHE A 14 -48.08 21.28 29.55
C PHE A 14 -46.79 20.45 29.72
N LEU A 15 -46.51 19.57 28.76
CA LEU A 15 -45.22 18.89 28.63
C LEU A 15 -44.20 19.88 28.05
N ILE A 16 -43.38 20.49 28.90
CA ILE A 16 -42.17 21.20 28.48
C ILE A 16 -41.10 20.14 28.22
N VAL A 17 -40.90 19.79 26.95
CA VAL A 17 -39.75 18.98 26.52
C VAL A 17 -38.54 19.90 26.46
N VAL A 18 -37.71 19.87 27.51
CA VAL A 18 -36.39 20.50 27.48
C VAL A 18 -35.47 19.60 26.66
N ALA A 19 -35.29 19.95 25.38
CA ALA A 19 -34.29 19.33 24.54
C ALA A 19 -32.89 19.74 25.02
N PHE A 20 -32.27 18.92 25.87
CA PHE A 20 -30.83 18.99 26.11
C PHE A 20 -30.12 18.56 24.84
N GLY A 21 -29.80 19.53 23.99
CA GLY A 21 -28.87 19.33 22.90
C GLY A 21 -27.50 18.98 23.47
N LEU A 22 -27.13 17.70 23.43
CA LEU A 22 -25.75 17.26 23.51
C LEU A 22 -25.04 17.80 22.26
N CYS A 23 -24.62 19.06 22.34
CA CYS A 23 -23.62 19.60 21.45
C CYS A 23 -22.31 18.88 21.82
N SER A 24 -22.10 17.69 21.26
CA SER A 24 -20.78 17.07 21.23
C SER A 24 -19.90 18.05 20.45
N PHE A 25 -19.15 18.86 21.17
CA PHE A 25 -17.99 19.53 20.62
C PHE A 25 -17.06 18.41 20.16
N ILE A 26 -17.14 18.06 18.87
CA ILE A 26 -16.01 17.41 18.22
C ILE A 26 -14.88 18.41 18.40
N VAL A 27 -13.97 18.11 19.32
CA VAL A 27 -12.66 18.74 19.30
C VAL A 27 -12.09 18.36 17.94
N MET A 28 -12.24 19.26 16.98
CA MET A 28 -11.43 19.26 15.78
C MET A 28 -10.01 19.37 16.30
N ALA A 29 -9.34 18.23 16.46
CA ALA A 29 -7.91 18.23 16.70
C ALA A 29 -7.33 19.13 15.61
N GLY A 30 -6.76 20.27 16.01
CA GLY A 30 -5.99 21.10 15.10
C GLY A 30 -4.99 20.18 14.38
N PRO A 31 -4.59 20.50 13.13
CA PRO A 31 -3.74 19.61 12.37
C PRO A 31 -2.56 19.20 13.26
N ALA A 32 -2.49 17.91 13.58
CA ALA A 32 -1.37 17.35 14.33
C ALA A 32 -0.11 17.92 13.69
N ASN A 33 0.86 18.37 14.49
CA ASN A 33 2.06 18.97 13.91
C ASN A 33 2.88 17.88 13.19
N MET A 34 2.54 17.64 11.92
CA MET A 34 3.13 16.59 11.09
C MET A 34 4.51 16.96 10.56
N SER A 35 5.09 18.08 11.02
CA SER A 35 6.45 18.48 10.66
C SER A 35 7.52 17.93 11.59
N THR A 36 7.14 17.52 12.82
CA THR A 36 8.06 17.01 13.83
C THR A 36 7.83 15.53 14.10
N ALA A 37 8.88 14.71 14.00
CA ALA A 37 8.82 13.29 14.32
C ALA A 37 9.76 12.90 15.47
N PHE A 38 9.40 11.88 16.23
CA PHE A 38 10.32 11.16 17.09
C PHE A 38 11.29 10.35 16.23
N LEU A 39 12.58 10.62 16.35
CA LEU A 39 13.61 9.86 15.64
C LEU A 39 14.02 8.64 16.46
N ILE A 40 13.99 7.47 15.82
CA ILE A 40 14.57 6.23 16.32
C ILE A 40 15.63 5.77 15.31
N ARG A 41 16.84 5.44 15.76
CA ARG A 41 17.95 4.98 14.92
C ARG A 41 18.14 3.49 15.08
N VAL A 42 18.18 2.78 13.97
CA VAL A 42 18.52 1.36 13.92
C VAL A 42 19.89 1.19 13.29
N ASP A 43 20.82 0.57 14.02
CA ASP A 43 22.20 0.36 13.59
C ASP A 43 22.73 -0.97 14.15
N GLN A 44 23.03 -1.93 13.28
CA GLN A 44 23.53 -3.26 13.66
C GLN A 44 24.88 -3.19 14.40
N SER A 45 25.66 -2.12 14.20
CA SER A 45 26.93 -1.90 14.92
C SER A 45 26.75 -1.51 16.40
N GLY A 46 25.52 -1.17 16.81
CA GLY A 46 25.21 -0.74 18.18
C GLY A 46 25.33 0.77 18.43
N ASN A 47 25.60 1.57 17.40
CA ASN A 47 25.66 3.04 17.49
C ASN A 47 24.28 3.74 17.34
N GLY A 48 23.20 2.95 17.30
CA GLY A 48 21.81 3.41 17.22
C GLY A 48 21.05 3.15 18.52
N ASP A 49 19.77 3.52 18.53
CA ASP A 49 18.86 3.22 19.65
C ASP A 49 18.51 1.72 19.70
N PHE A 50 18.47 1.06 18.54
CA PHE A 50 18.24 -0.39 18.41
C PHE A 50 19.20 -1.02 17.39
N LYS A 51 19.44 -2.34 17.49
CA LYS A 51 20.19 -3.11 16.48
C LYS A 51 19.28 -3.73 15.42
N LYS A 52 18.02 -3.98 15.77
CA LYS A 52 17.00 -4.64 14.94
C LYS A 52 15.91 -3.67 14.54
N VAL A 53 15.34 -3.88 13.36
CA VAL A 53 14.22 -3.05 12.88
C VAL A 53 12.94 -3.38 13.65
N GLN A 54 12.68 -4.66 13.94
CA GLN A 54 11.47 -5.04 14.68
C GLN A 54 11.46 -4.47 16.10
N ASP A 55 12.59 -4.52 16.83
CA ASP A 55 12.68 -3.96 18.18
C ASP A 55 12.35 -2.46 18.21
N ALA A 56 12.75 -1.71 17.18
CA ALA A 56 12.42 -0.29 17.06
C ALA A 56 10.91 -0.06 16.86
N ILE A 57 10.25 -0.88 16.03
CA ILE A 57 8.79 -0.85 15.85
C ILE A 57 8.09 -1.22 17.17
N ASP A 58 8.60 -2.23 17.88
CA ASP A 58 8.04 -2.73 19.12
C ASP A 58 8.08 -1.69 20.24
N SER A 59 9.10 -0.82 20.26
CA SER A 59 9.24 0.29 21.21
C SER A 59 8.22 1.42 21.08
N ILE A 60 7.53 1.50 19.94
CA ILE A 60 6.53 2.54 19.67
C ILE A 60 5.21 2.17 20.38
N PRO A 61 4.59 3.09 21.14
CA PRO A 61 3.33 2.81 21.82
C PRO A 61 2.20 2.43 20.85
N SER A 62 1.35 1.51 21.27
CA SER A 62 0.06 1.24 20.62
C SER A 62 -0.83 2.50 20.63
N ASN A 63 -1.66 2.61 19.61
CA ASN A 63 -2.58 3.72 19.32
C ASN A 63 -1.89 5.10 19.35
N ASN A 64 -0.63 5.17 18.89
CA ASN A 64 0.09 6.44 18.87
C ASN A 64 -0.58 7.46 17.94
N SER A 65 -0.47 8.73 18.29
CA SER A 65 -0.96 9.86 17.50
C SER A 65 0.17 10.78 17.03
N GLU A 66 1.42 10.34 17.17
CA GLU A 66 2.63 11.13 16.92
C GLU A 66 3.42 10.52 15.76
N LEU A 67 4.14 11.34 15.00
CA LEU A 67 5.00 10.82 13.96
C LEU A 67 6.23 10.13 14.56
N PHE A 68 6.46 8.87 14.18
CA PHE A 68 7.70 8.16 14.45
C PHE A 68 8.48 7.95 13.15
N PHE A 69 9.77 8.30 13.19
CA PHE A 69 10.68 8.12 12.07
C PHE A 69 11.80 7.17 12.49
N ILE A 70 11.73 5.94 12.01
CA ILE A 70 12.76 4.92 12.18
C ILE A 70 13.77 5.07 11.05
N TRP A 71 14.95 5.61 11.36
CA TRP A 71 16.06 5.69 10.44
C TRP A 71 16.92 4.43 10.57
N VAL A 72 16.92 3.62 9.52
CA VAL A 72 17.68 2.37 9.43
C VAL A 72 18.98 2.65 8.70
N LYS A 73 20.11 2.36 9.35
CA LYS A 73 21.44 2.53 8.77
C LYS A 73 21.69 1.53 7.62
N PRO A 74 22.71 1.78 6.78
CA PRO A 74 23.15 0.79 5.80
C PRO A 74 23.49 -0.55 6.46
N GLY A 75 23.06 -1.65 5.86
CA GLY A 75 23.22 -3.00 6.38
C GLY A 75 22.25 -3.99 5.74
N VAL A 76 22.49 -5.28 6.02
CA VAL A 76 21.60 -6.39 5.65
C VAL A 76 20.92 -6.89 6.93
N TYR A 77 19.63 -6.61 7.02
CA TYR A 77 18.76 -6.95 8.14
C TYR A 77 17.99 -8.22 7.78
N ARG A 78 18.45 -9.36 8.30
CA ARG A 78 17.78 -10.65 8.11
C ARG A 78 16.68 -10.83 9.16
N GLU A 79 15.54 -10.20 8.92
CA GLU A 79 14.40 -10.11 9.85
C GLU A 79 13.08 -10.23 9.09
N LYS A 80 12.06 -10.83 9.73
CA LYS A 80 10.67 -10.64 9.32
C LYS A 80 10.11 -9.43 10.06
N ILE A 81 9.53 -8.50 9.32
CA ILE A 81 9.02 -7.25 9.86
C ILE A 81 7.50 -7.25 9.82
N VAL A 82 6.88 -6.88 10.94
CA VAL A 82 5.46 -6.57 11.02
C VAL A 82 5.30 -5.19 11.62
N VAL A 83 4.61 -4.30 10.93
CA VAL A 83 4.14 -3.01 11.47
C VAL A 83 2.68 -3.20 11.89
N PRO A 84 2.41 -3.37 13.20
CA PRO A 84 1.07 -3.73 13.71
C PRO A 84 0.01 -2.67 13.41
N ALA A 85 -1.25 -3.11 13.26
CA ALA A 85 -2.36 -2.23 12.90
C ALA A 85 -2.60 -1.07 13.90
N ASP A 86 -2.30 -1.32 15.18
CA ASP A 86 -2.42 -0.35 16.27
C ASP A 86 -1.22 0.62 16.35
N LYS A 87 -0.30 0.63 15.39
CA LYS A 87 0.85 1.57 15.38
C LYS A 87 0.86 2.44 14.13
N PRO A 88 -0.11 3.36 13.98
CA PRO A 88 -0.16 4.26 12.83
C PRO A 88 1.03 5.24 12.80
N TRP A 89 1.13 6.03 11.74
CA TRP A 89 2.06 7.17 11.63
C TRP A 89 3.57 6.84 11.64
N ILE A 90 3.94 5.57 11.50
CA ILE A 90 5.33 5.14 11.41
C ILE A 90 5.90 5.43 10.01
N THR A 91 7.08 6.03 9.98
CA THR A 91 7.95 6.07 8.80
C THR A 91 9.17 5.20 9.05
N ILE A 92 9.49 4.28 8.13
CA ILE A 92 10.77 3.56 8.13
C ILE A 92 11.55 3.98 6.89
N SER A 93 12.76 4.50 7.12
CA SER A 93 13.61 5.03 6.05
C SER A 93 15.01 4.44 6.13
N GLY A 94 15.49 3.88 5.03
CA GLY A 94 16.92 3.68 4.81
C GLY A 94 17.61 4.99 4.44
N THR A 95 18.92 4.91 4.15
CA THR A 95 19.68 6.04 3.59
C THR A 95 19.63 6.03 2.07
N LYS A 96 19.85 4.86 1.47
CA LYS A 96 19.60 4.57 0.05
C LYS A 96 18.99 3.18 -0.05
N ALA A 97 18.12 2.97 -1.04
CA ALA A 97 17.53 1.64 -1.19
C ALA A 97 18.56 0.54 -1.44
N SER A 98 19.68 0.85 -2.12
CA SER A 98 20.74 -0.12 -2.41
C SER A 98 21.60 -0.52 -1.20
N ASP A 99 21.56 0.24 -0.10
CA ASP A 99 22.45 0.03 1.05
C ASP A 99 21.73 -0.40 2.34
N THR A 100 20.42 -0.24 2.43
CA THR A 100 19.59 -0.77 3.53
C THR A 100 18.66 -1.87 3.00
N ILE A 101 19.01 -3.14 3.28
CA ILE A 101 18.30 -4.32 2.78
C ILE A 101 17.64 -5.05 3.96
N ILE A 102 16.32 -5.21 3.90
CA ILE A 102 15.56 -6.08 4.79
C ILE A 102 15.23 -7.35 4.00
N THR A 103 15.69 -8.50 4.47
CA THR A 103 15.60 -9.76 3.72
C THR A 103 15.14 -10.94 4.55
N TRP A 104 14.31 -11.77 3.94
CA TRP A 104 14.00 -13.11 4.40
C TRP A 104 13.93 -14.07 3.20
N SER A 105 13.57 -15.34 3.41
CA SER A 105 13.60 -16.37 2.38
C SER A 105 12.57 -17.49 2.61
N ASP A 106 11.33 -17.12 2.94
CA ASP A 106 10.24 -18.09 3.07
C ASP A 106 9.51 -18.25 1.72
N GLY A 107 9.19 -19.49 1.35
CA GLY A 107 8.33 -19.83 0.21
C GLY A 107 7.14 -20.67 0.66
N GLY A 108 6.00 -20.56 -0.03
CA GLY A 108 4.75 -21.21 0.37
C GLY A 108 3.54 -20.28 0.37
N GLU A 109 2.75 -20.30 1.44
CA GLU A 109 1.49 -19.54 1.50
C GLU A 109 1.69 -18.02 1.57
N ILE A 110 0.86 -17.28 0.83
CA ILE A 110 1.04 -15.83 0.57
C ILE A 110 0.96 -14.96 1.84
N PHE A 111 0.31 -15.46 2.90
CA PHE A 111 0.19 -14.75 4.17
C PHE A 111 1.28 -15.11 5.18
N GLU A 112 2.03 -16.18 4.93
CA GLU A 112 3.09 -16.68 5.81
C GLU A 112 4.47 -16.26 5.32
N THR A 113 4.65 -16.16 4.01
CA THR A 113 5.93 -15.83 3.35
C THR A 113 6.37 -14.35 3.35
N PRO A 114 5.55 -13.33 3.69
CA PRO A 114 6.00 -11.93 3.64
C PRO A 114 7.27 -11.68 4.46
N THR A 115 8.29 -11.09 3.84
CA THR A 115 9.46 -10.53 4.57
C THR A 115 9.05 -9.31 5.38
N PHE A 116 8.19 -8.47 4.82
CA PHE A 116 7.71 -7.25 5.45
C PHE A 116 6.18 -7.17 5.33
N THR A 117 5.48 -7.04 6.44
CA THR A 117 4.03 -6.82 6.50
C THR A 117 3.69 -5.47 7.12
N VAL A 118 2.94 -4.64 6.39
CA VAL A 118 2.38 -3.37 6.89
C VAL A 118 0.88 -3.55 7.14
N LEU A 119 0.49 -3.50 8.40
CA LEU A 119 -0.92 -3.49 8.83
C LEU A 119 -1.37 -2.10 9.33
N ALA A 120 -0.42 -1.28 9.78
CA ALA A 120 -0.67 0.08 10.26
C ALA A 120 -1.21 1.02 9.17
N THR A 121 -2.08 1.94 9.59
CA THR A 121 -2.48 3.06 8.74
C THR A 121 -1.43 4.18 8.72
N ASP A 122 -1.43 4.99 7.66
CA ASP A 122 -0.55 6.15 7.51
C ASP A 122 0.97 5.84 7.56
N PHE A 123 1.31 4.60 7.20
CA PHE A 123 2.68 4.10 7.12
C PHE A 123 3.43 4.73 5.95
N VAL A 124 4.72 4.99 6.13
CA VAL A 124 5.61 5.43 5.05
C VAL A 124 6.91 4.62 5.01
N GLY A 125 7.17 3.93 3.91
CA GLY A 125 8.46 3.29 3.62
C GLY A 125 9.31 4.15 2.69
N ARG A 126 10.61 4.31 2.95
CA ARG A 126 11.49 5.14 2.10
C ARG A 126 12.86 4.50 1.94
N PHE A 127 13.36 4.46 0.70
CA PHE A 127 14.77 4.10 0.44
C PHE A 127 15.20 2.78 1.10
N LEU A 128 14.35 1.77 1.06
CA LEU A 128 14.63 0.41 1.55
C LEU A 128 14.66 -0.55 0.36
N THR A 129 15.53 -1.56 0.43
CA THR A 129 15.29 -2.82 -0.29
C THR A 129 14.52 -3.76 0.64
N ILE A 130 13.38 -4.26 0.19
CA ILE A 130 12.58 -5.29 0.83
C ILE A 130 12.63 -6.51 -0.08
N GLN A 131 13.22 -7.59 0.41
CA GLN A 131 13.55 -8.74 -0.43
C GLN A 131 13.09 -10.06 0.19
N ASN A 132 12.38 -10.86 -0.59
CA ASN A 132 12.27 -12.28 -0.33
C ASN A 132 13.16 -13.05 -1.32
N SER A 133 14.22 -13.67 -0.80
CA SER A 133 15.26 -14.34 -1.57
C SER A 133 15.02 -15.83 -1.77
N PHE A 134 13.79 -16.34 -1.58
CA PHE A 134 13.47 -17.77 -1.72
C PHE A 134 13.77 -18.32 -3.13
N GLY A 135 13.47 -17.54 -4.16
CA GLY A 135 13.68 -17.92 -5.55
C GLY A 135 12.39 -18.32 -6.28
N PRO A 136 12.49 -18.88 -7.49
CA PRO A 136 11.36 -19.01 -8.41
C PRO A 136 10.46 -20.24 -8.21
N SER A 137 10.80 -21.15 -7.30
CA SER A 137 10.13 -22.46 -7.18
C SER A 137 8.78 -22.41 -6.46
N GLN A 138 8.51 -21.37 -5.67
CA GLN A 138 7.24 -21.17 -4.96
C GLN A 138 6.91 -19.67 -4.88
N LYS A 139 5.68 -19.37 -4.44
CA LYS A 139 5.28 -18.01 -4.06
C LYS A 139 6.14 -17.53 -2.89
N ALA A 140 6.61 -16.29 -2.97
CA ALA A 140 7.56 -15.75 -2.03
C ALA A 140 7.33 -14.24 -1.87
N VAL A 141 6.48 -13.85 -0.91
CA VAL A 141 6.10 -12.44 -0.76
C VAL A 141 7.25 -11.65 -0.14
N ALA A 142 7.68 -10.57 -0.79
CA ALA A 142 8.63 -9.61 -0.21
C ALA A 142 7.91 -8.61 0.68
N LEU A 143 6.85 -8.00 0.16
CA LEU A 143 6.07 -6.98 0.86
C LEU A 143 4.58 -7.31 0.81
N ARG A 144 3.93 -7.32 1.98
CA ARG A 144 2.48 -7.29 2.12
C ARG A 144 2.04 -5.94 2.68
N VAL A 145 1.06 -5.32 2.06
CA VAL A 145 0.48 -4.05 2.51
C VAL A 145 -1.03 -4.21 2.65
N SER A 146 -1.52 -4.17 3.89
CA SER A 146 -2.94 -4.35 4.26
C SER A 146 -3.48 -3.17 5.08
N GLY A 147 -2.62 -2.20 5.42
CA GLY A 147 -2.96 -0.99 6.14
C GLY A 147 -3.30 0.16 5.21
N ASP A 148 -4.43 0.82 5.44
CA ASP A 148 -4.89 1.94 4.61
C ASP A 148 -3.96 3.17 4.70
N ARG A 149 -3.80 3.90 3.59
CA ARG A 149 -2.95 5.11 3.49
C ARG A 149 -1.47 4.82 3.68
N ALA A 150 -0.96 3.76 3.05
CA ALA A 150 0.46 3.43 3.05
C ALA A 150 1.19 3.99 1.81
N ALA A 151 2.34 4.64 2.01
CA ALA A 151 3.14 5.19 0.92
C ALA A 151 4.58 4.66 0.91
N PHE A 152 5.12 4.41 -0.28
CA PHE A 152 6.48 3.92 -0.48
C PHE A 152 7.22 4.83 -1.46
N TYR A 153 8.40 5.31 -1.10
CA TYR A 153 9.19 6.26 -1.88
C TYR A 153 10.59 5.72 -2.16
N GLY A 154 10.92 5.52 -3.43
CA GLY A 154 12.27 5.11 -3.83
C GLY A 154 12.68 3.75 -3.27
N CYS A 155 11.73 2.87 -2.96
CA CYS A 155 12.00 1.54 -2.44
C CYS A 155 12.30 0.55 -3.57
N ARG A 156 12.98 -0.54 -3.23
CA ARG A 156 13.20 -1.71 -4.08
C ARG A 156 12.42 -2.88 -3.46
N ILE A 157 11.52 -3.51 -4.19
CA ILE A 157 10.70 -4.64 -3.72
C ILE A 157 11.01 -5.83 -4.62
N LEU A 158 11.68 -6.84 -4.06
CA LEU A 158 12.37 -7.86 -4.84
C LEU A 158 11.93 -9.27 -4.43
N SER A 159 11.37 -10.03 -5.36
CA SER A 159 11.27 -11.48 -5.26
C SER A 159 11.06 -12.08 -6.66
N TYR A 160 10.41 -13.24 -6.75
CA TYR A 160 10.03 -13.85 -8.02
C TYR A 160 8.51 -13.93 -8.17
N GLN A 161 7.87 -15.01 -7.72
CA GLN A 161 6.42 -15.15 -7.77
C GLN A 161 5.78 -14.46 -6.56
N ASP A 162 4.71 -13.69 -6.79
CA ASP A 162 3.92 -13.03 -5.76
C ASP A 162 4.74 -12.01 -4.92
N THR A 163 5.60 -11.22 -5.59
CA THR A 163 6.56 -10.31 -4.91
C THR A 163 5.90 -9.27 -3.99
N LEU A 164 4.87 -8.57 -4.48
CA LEU A 164 4.15 -7.53 -3.74
C LEU A 164 2.68 -7.91 -3.60
N LEU A 165 2.30 -8.30 -2.38
CA LEU A 165 0.91 -8.45 -1.96
C LEU A 165 0.36 -7.07 -1.56
N ASP A 166 -0.14 -6.35 -2.54
CA ASP A 166 -0.91 -5.11 -2.40
C ASP A 166 -2.37 -5.46 -2.01
N ASP A 167 -2.51 -5.89 -0.75
CA ASP A 167 -3.65 -6.65 -0.21
C ASP A 167 -4.96 -5.84 -0.22
N VAL A 168 -5.03 -4.81 0.62
CA VAL A 168 -6.21 -3.95 0.80
C VAL A 168 -5.81 -2.60 1.36
N GLY A 169 -6.55 -1.56 1.00
CA GLY A 169 -6.29 -0.18 1.42
C GLY A 169 -5.89 0.72 0.25
N ARG A 170 -5.73 2.02 0.55
CA ARG A 170 -5.24 3.01 -0.43
C ARG A 170 -3.73 3.11 -0.33
N HIS A 171 -3.02 2.84 -1.42
CA HIS A 171 -1.57 2.84 -1.42
C HIS A 171 -0.96 3.72 -2.51
N TYR A 172 0.25 4.21 -2.24
CA TYR A 172 1.00 5.03 -3.17
C TYR A 172 2.45 4.57 -3.25
N PHE A 173 2.90 4.18 -4.45
CA PHE A 173 4.27 3.79 -4.72
C PHE A 173 4.88 4.80 -5.67
N SER A 174 5.95 5.48 -5.25
CA SER A 174 6.56 6.58 -6.00
C SER A 174 8.03 6.31 -6.25
N ASN A 175 8.42 6.30 -7.53
CA ASN A 175 9.82 6.07 -7.95
C ASN A 175 10.40 4.76 -7.39
N CYS A 176 9.57 3.74 -7.17
CA CYS A 176 10.00 2.44 -6.68
C CYS A 176 10.49 1.56 -7.82
N TYR A 177 11.35 0.60 -7.49
CA TYR A 177 11.73 -0.51 -8.36
C TYR A 177 11.07 -1.78 -7.84
N ILE A 178 10.35 -2.50 -8.70
CA ILE A 178 9.66 -3.75 -8.35
C ILE A 178 10.03 -4.79 -9.40
N GLU A 179 10.48 -5.96 -8.97
CA GLU A 179 10.81 -7.05 -9.88
C GLU A 179 10.20 -8.37 -9.44
N GLY A 180 9.90 -9.24 -10.42
CA GLY A 180 9.40 -10.59 -10.18
C GLY A 180 9.08 -11.33 -11.48
N GLY A 181 8.60 -12.57 -11.39
CA GLY A 181 8.28 -13.42 -12.53
C GLY A 181 6.78 -13.49 -12.81
N THR A 182 6.05 -14.09 -11.87
CA THR A 182 4.62 -14.40 -11.98
C THR A 182 3.84 -13.59 -10.95
N ASP A 183 2.78 -12.91 -11.39
CA ASP A 183 1.83 -12.17 -10.55
C ASP A 183 2.51 -11.25 -9.53
N PHE A 184 3.62 -10.61 -9.92
CA PHE A 184 4.51 -10.02 -8.94
C PHE A 184 3.97 -8.74 -8.27
N ILE A 185 2.82 -8.23 -8.73
CA ILE A 185 1.97 -7.25 -8.03
C ILE A 185 0.54 -7.79 -7.98
N PHE A 186 0.05 -8.20 -6.82
CA PHE A 186 -1.24 -8.88 -6.70
C PHE A 186 -1.98 -8.48 -5.42
N GLY A 187 -3.29 -8.76 -5.35
CA GLY A 187 -4.16 -8.33 -4.25
C GLY A 187 -5.29 -7.40 -4.70
N ASN A 188 -5.92 -6.69 -3.77
CA ASN A 188 -7.11 -5.86 -4.01
C ASN A 188 -6.95 -4.40 -3.52
N GLY A 189 -5.73 -3.88 -3.48
CA GLY A 189 -5.48 -2.47 -3.14
C GLY A 189 -6.12 -1.48 -4.12
N ALA A 190 -6.35 -0.25 -3.63
CA ALA A 190 -6.65 0.94 -4.43
C ALA A 190 -5.36 1.76 -4.57
N SER A 191 -4.58 1.47 -5.62
CA SER A 191 -3.16 1.81 -5.62
C SER A 191 -2.72 2.59 -6.85
N LEU A 192 -1.93 3.63 -6.59
CA LEU A 192 -1.22 4.39 -7.60
C LEU A 192 0.28 4.10 -7.54
N TYR A 193 0.80 3.57 -8.64
CA TYR A 193 2.23 3.38 -8.91
C TYR A 193 2.68 4.49 -9.85
N GLU A 194 3.38 5.49 -9.33
CA GLU A 194 3.83 6.66 -10.09
C GLU A 194 5.34 6.61 -10.32
N LYS A 195 5.74 6.68 -11.59
CA LYS A 195 7.15 6.69 -12.02
C LYS A 195 7.97 5.49 -11.52
N CYS A 196 7.31 4.36 -11.29
CA CYS A 196 7.97 3.13 -10.88
C CYS A 196 8.63 2.42 -12.06
N ARG A 197 9.66 1.62 -11.77
CA ARG A 197 10.24 0.67 -12.72
C ARG A 197 9.78 -0.74 -12.35
N LEU A 198 9.13 -1.41 -13.29
CA LEU A 198 8.66 -2.78 -13.18
C LEU A 198 9.54 -3.66 -14.07
N HIS A 199 10.17 -4.68 -13.49
CA HIS A 199 11.12 -5.53 -14.20
C HIS A 199 10.74 -7.00 -14.07
N SER A 200 10.34 -7.62 -15.18
CA SER A 200 10.05 -9.05 -15.18
C SER A 200 11.33 -9.88 -15.27
N LEU A 201 11.48 -10.80 -14.32
CA LEU A 201 12.54 -11.80 -14.25
C LEU A 201 12.15 -13.13 -14.93
N SER A 202 10.96 -13.21 -15.54
CA SER A 202 10.52 -14.45 -16.18
C SER A 202 11.33 -14.72 -17.45
N GLU A 203 11.93 -15.91 -17.53
CA GLU A 203 12.57 -16.42 -18.76
C GLU A 203 11.54 -16.95 -19.77
N GLY A 204 10.35 -17.30 -19.29
CA GLY A 204 9.17 -17.64 -20.10
C GLY A 204 8.18 -16.47 -20.16
N THR A 205 6.88 -16.79 -20.10
CA THR A 205 5.83 -15.77 -20.00
C THR A 205 5.52 -15.47 -18.53
N GLY A 206 5.96 -14.30 -18.05
CA GLY A 206 5.57 -13.75 -16.75
C GLY A 206 4.27 -12.96 -16.79
N ALA A 207 3.81 -12.51 -15.62
CA ALA A 207 2.69 -11.59 -15.49
C ALA A 207 3.00 -10.51 -14.44
N ILE A 208 2.77 -9.24 -14.78
CA ILE A 208 3.01 -8.13 -13.85
C ILE A 208 1.95 -8.11 -12.77
N THR A 209 0.67 -8.12 -13.15
CA THR A 209 -0.42 -7.94 -12.19
C THR A 209 -1.38 -9.12 -12.10
N ALA A 210 -1.82 -9.44 -10.88
CA ALA A 210 -2.98 -10.28 -10.60
C ALA A 210 -3.93 -9.58 -9.62
N GLN A 211 -4.73 -8.64 -10.13
CA GLN A 211 -5.61 -7.80 -9.31
C GLN A 211 -6.92 -8.55 -8.97
N ASN A 212 -7.35 -8.47 -7.72
CA ASN A 212 -8.37 -9.30 -7.09
C ASN A 212 -9.65 -8.54 -6.71
N ARG A 213 -10.06 -7.56 -7.51
CA ARG A 213 -11.37 -6.94 -7.35
C ARG A 213 -12.46 -7.95 -7.70
N VAL A 214 -13.37 -8.21 -6.76
CA VAL A 214 -14.36 -9.29 -6.87
C VAL A 214 -15.78 -8.79 -7.15
N SER A 215 -16.03 -7.49 -7.06
CA SER A 215 -17.32 -6.89 -7.43
C SER A 215 -17.18 -5.46 -7.95
N GLU A 216 -18.17 -5.01 -8.72
CA GLU A 216 -18.24 -3.64 -9.23
C GLU A 216 -18.34 -2.60 -8.11
N ALA A 217 -18.96 -2.94 -6.97
CA ALA A 217 -19.12 -2.03 -5.83
C ALA A 217 -17.79 -1.67 -5.13
N GLN A 218 -16.73 -2.45 -5.32
CA GLN A 218 -15.42 -2.14 -4.75
C GLN A 218 -14.73 -1.04 -5.57
N ASP A 219 -14.29 0.04 -4.93
CA ASP A 219 -13.49 1.07 -5.60
C ASP A 219 -11.98 0.79 -5.46
N THR A 220 -11.55 -0.40 -5.92
CA THR A 220 -10.16 -0.88 -5.85
C THR A 220 -9.59 -1.12 -7.24
N GLY A 221 -8.28 -1.20 -7.38
CA GLY A 221 -7.62 -1.35 -8.68
C GLY A 221 -6.23 -0.73 -8.70
N TYR A 222 -5.47 -1.07 -9.74
CA TYR A 222 -4.10 -0.61 -9.90
C TYR A 222 -3.98 0.37 -11.05
N THR A 223 -3.33 1.51 -10.81
CA THR A 223 -2.94 2.46 -11.85
C THR A 223 -1.44 2.65 -11.87
N PHE A 224 -0.85 2.48 -13.05
CA PHE A 224 0.57 2.66 -13.31
C PHE A 224 0.77 3.92 -14.15
N LEU A 225 1.18 5.01 -13.53
CA LEU A 225 1.32 6.33 -14.16
C LEU A 225 2.79 6.66 -14.40
N GLY A 226 3.18 6.80 -15.67
CA GLY A 226 4.55 7.18 -16.04
C GLY A 226 5.59 6.11 -15.70
N CYS A 227 5.19 4.85 -15.61
CA CYS A 227 6.06 3.74 -15.23
C CYS A 227 6.94 3.26 -16.41
N ARG A 228 7.98 2.50 -16.09
CA ARG A 228 8.84 1.81 -17.06
C ARG A 228 8.74 0.31 -16.90
N ILE A 229 8.20 -0.37 -17.91
CA ILE A 229 8.00 -1.81 -17.96
C ILE A 229 9.12 -2.43 -18.80
N THR A 230 9.83 -3.38 -18.20
CA THR A 230 10.92 -4.12 -18.83
C THR A 230 10.86 -5.59 -18.42
N GLY A 231 11.57 -6.46 -19.13
CA GLY A 231 11.71 -7.86 -18.75
C GLY A 231 12.83 -8.54 -19.53
N ILE A 232 13.30 -9.68 -19.02
CA ILE A 232 14.34 -10.50 -19.67
C ILE A 232 13.78 -11.46 -20.72
N GLY A 233 12.56 -11.98 -20.49
CA GLY A 233 11.81 -12.81 -21.44
C GLY A 233 10.53 -12.11 -21.92
N THR A 234 9.43 -12.84 -21.95
CA THR A 234 8.10 -12.32 -22.34
C THR A 234 7.22 -12.10 -21.12
N LEU A 235 6.28 -11.17 -21.22
CA LEU A 235 5.37 -10.87 -20.12
C LEU A 235 3.99 -10.40 -20.59
N LEU A 236 3.02 -10.65 -19.73
CA LEU A 236 1.70 -10.06 -19.75
C LEU A 236 1.65 -8.87 -18.78
N LEU A 237 0.91 -7.83 -19.15
CA LEU A 237 0.58 -6.70 -18.29
C LEU A 237 -0.24 -7.14 -17.09
N GLY A 238 -1.09 -8.16 -17.24
CA GLY A 238 -1.85 -8.71 -16.14
C GLY A 238 -2.81 -9.83 -16.52
N ARG A 239 -3.36 -10.46 -15.49
CA ARG A 239 -4.41 -11.48 -15.59
C ARG A 239 -5.35 -11.42 -14.37
N PRO A 240 -6.66 -11.72 -14.51
CA PRO A 240 -7.65 -11.39 -13.50
C PRO A 240 -7.79 -12.47 -12.44
N TRP A 241 -7.15 -12.25 -11.28
CA TRP A 241 -7.42 -13.07 -10.09
C TRP A 241 -8.89 -12.92 -9.65
N GLY A 242 -9.38 -11.68 -9.57
CA GLY A 242 -10.77 -11.36 -9.27
C GLY A 242 -11.62 -11.15 -10.52
N ALA A 243 -12.91 -11.45 -10.46
CA ALA A 243 -13.81 -11.36 -11.61
C ALA A 243 -13.99 -9.92 -12.15
N TYR A 244 -13.78 -8.90 -11.33
CA TYR A 244 -13.91 -7.48 -11.70
C TYR A 244 -12.55 -6.77 -11.71
N SER A 245 -11.48 -7.54 -11.98
CA SER A 245 -10.10 -7.07 -11.95
C SER A 245 -9.94 -5.75 -12.70
N ARG A 246 -9.29 -4.76 -12.06
CA ARG A 246 -9.12 -3.40 -12.62
C ARG A 246 -7.67 -2.98 -12.63
N VAL A 247 -7.10 -2.79 -13.82
CA VAL A 247 -5.69 -2.41 -14.03
C VAL A 247 -5.58 -1.43 -15.18
N VAL A 248 -4.89 -0.31 -14.97
CA VAL A 248 -4.70 0.73 -15.98
C VAL A 248 -3.23 1.12 -16.07
N PHE A 249 -2.64 1.05 -17.27
CA PHE A 249 -1.33 1.62 -17.57
C PHE A 249 -1.49 2.95 -18.31
N VAL A 250 -0.89 4.01 -17.77
CA VAL A 250 -1.05 5.39 -18.26
C VAL A 250 0.32 6.01 -18.51
N MET A 251 0.54 6.55 -19.71
CA MET A 251 1.78 7.24 -20.10
C MET A 251 3.06 6.46 -19.77
N SER A 252 2.99 5.13 -19.82
CA SER A 252 4.07 4.25 -19.37
C SER A 252 4.85 3.69 -20.57
N SER A 253 6.17 3.55 -20.40
CA SER A 253 7.05 2.94 -21.41
C SER A 253 7.05 1.42 -21.30
N MET A 254 6.96 0.72 -22.43
CA MET A 254 6.91 -0.74 -22.50
C MET A 254 7.99 -1.27 -23.44
N SER A 255 8.89 -2.12 -22.92
CA SER A 255 9.86 -2.84 -23.76
C SER A 255 9.17 -3.91 -24.61
N LYS A 256 9.91 -4.48 -25.58
CA LYS A 256 9.45 -5.59 -26.44
C LYS A 256 9.12 -6.90 -25.69
N ALA A 257 9.34 -6.93 -24.37
CA ALA A 257 8.97 -8.05 -23.53
C ALA A 257 7.45 -8.19 -23.39
N VAL A 258 6.70 -7.08 -23.50
CA VAL A 258 5.22 -7.13 -23.45
C VAL A 258 4.70 -7.86 -24.68
N LEU A 259 3.96 -8.95 -24.46
CA LEU A 259 3.37 -9.73 -25.53
C LEU A 259 2.26 -8.94 -26.25
N PRO A 260 2.03 -9.16 -27.57
CA PRO A 260 1.01 -8.41 -28.34
C PRO A 260 -0.39 -8.46 -27.73
N GLN A 261 -0.82 -9.60 -27.20
CA GLN A 261 -2.13 -9.73 -26.54
C GLN A 261 -2.24 -8.87 -25.27
N GLY A 262 -1.12 -8.57 -24.62
CA GLY A 262 -0.99 -7.74 -23.42
C GLY A 262 -1.57 -8.35 -22.14
N TRP A 263 -2.71 -9.01 -22.23
CA TRP A 263 -3.47 -9.51 -21.09
C TRP A 263 -3.91 -10.96 -21.34
N ASP A 264 -4.17 -11.67 -20.25
CA ASP A 264 -4.71 -13.03 -20.24
C ASP A 264 -5.97 -13.05 -19.36
N ASP A 265 -6.92 -13.93 -19.67
CA ASP A 265 -8.21 -14.02 -18.97
C ASP A 265 -8.20 -15.05 -17.82
N TRP A 266 -7.03 -15.60 -17.48
CA TRP A 266 -6.86 -16.65 -16.50
C TRP A 266 -7.59 -17.95 -16.88
N GLY A 267 -7.82 -18.18 -18.18
CA GLY A 267 -8.58 -19.34 -18.65
C GLY A 267 -10.07 -19.28 -18.32
N ASP A 268 -10.59 -18.11 -17.96
CA ASP A 268 -12.01 -17.89 -17.65
C ASP A 268 -12.59 -16.77 -18.52
N PRO A 269 -13.17 -17.11 -19.69
CA PRO A 269 -13.76 -16.15 -20.60
C PRO A 269 -14.90 -15.32 -19.99
N THR A 270 -15.53 -15.78 -18.91
CA THR A 270 -16.64 -15.04 -18.29
C THR A 270 -16.18 -13.73 -17.67
N LYS A 271 -14.90 -13.62 -17.30
CA LYS A 271 -14.29 -12.40 -16.74
C LYS A 271 -14.09 -11.31 -17.80
N GLN A 272 -14.02 -11.67 -19.08
CA GLN A 272 -13.72 -10.73 -20.17
C GLN A 272 -14.74 -9.58 -20.26
N SER A 273 -15.98 -9.78 -19.81
CA SER A 273 -17.03 -8.75 -19.81
C SER A 273 -17.04 -7.85 -18.57
N THR A 274 -16.33 -8.23 -17.51
CA THR A 274 -16.39 -7.55 -16.19
C THR A 274 -15.06 -6.93 -15.77
N VAL A 275 -13.93 -7.39 -16.32
CA VAL A 275 -12.61 -6.80 -16.05
C VAL A 275 -12.49 -5.43 -16.73
N PHE A 276 -11.68 -4.55 -16.13
CA PHE A 276 -11.33 -3.26 -16.71
C PHE A 276 -9.83 -3.15 -16.87
N TYR A 277 -9.33 -3.58 -18.02
CA TYR A 277 -7.92 -3.54 -18.39
C TYR A 277 -7.68 -2.55 -19.50
N ALA A 278 -6.89 -1.52 -19.23
CA ALA A 278 -6.74 -0.40 -20.13
C ALA A 278 -5.29 0.07 -20.26
N GLN A 279 -4.98 0.63 -21.42
CA GLN A 279 -3.76 1.36 -21.68
C GLN A 279 -4.12 2.75 -22.23
N TYR A 280 -3.37 3.77 -21.83
CA TYR A 280 -3.57 5.12 -22.36
C TYR A 280 -2.23 5.82 -22.58
N LYS A 281 -1.99 6.23 -23.83
CA LYS A 281 -0.75 6.92 -24.28
C LYS A 281 0.54 6.23 -23.80
N CYS A 282 0.51 4.90 -23.67
CA CYS A 282 1.71 4.09 -23.47
C CYS A 282 2.58 4.12 -24.74
N TYR A 283 3.88 3.94 -24.59
CA TYR A 283 4.83 4.06 -25.69
C TYR A 283 5.99 3.06 -25.58
N GLY A 284 6.75 2.92 -26.67
CA GLY A 284 7.82 1.93 -26.79
C GLY A 284 7.38 0.67 -27.52
N PRO A 285 8.32 -0.25 -27.82
CA PRO A 285 8.09 -1.38 -28.72
C PRO A 285 7.05 -2.40 -28.22
N GLY A 286 6.76 -2.45 -26.91
CA GLY A 286 5.72 -3.32 -26.35
C GLY A 286 4.35 -2.65 -26.19
N ALA A 287 4.21 -1.36 -26.56
CA ALA A 287 3.00 -0.58 -26.29
C ALA A 287 1.99 -0.61 -27.45
N ASP A 288 2.29 -1.26 -28.58
CA ASP A 288 1.35 -1.37 -29.69
C ASP A 288 0.07 -2.10 -29.25
N VAL A 289 -1.07 -1.44 -29.42
CA VAL A 289 -2.39 -1.94 -29.02
C VAL A 289 -3.09 -2.76 -30.09
N SER A 290 -2.58 -2.77 -31.34
CA SER A 290 -3.22 -3.43 -32.49
C SER A 290 -3.44 -4.93 -32.29
N GLY A 291 -2.55 -5.57 -31.53
CA GLY A 291 -2.59 -7.00 -31.21
C GLY A 291 -3.22 -7.34 -29.85
N ARG A 292 -3.74 -6.36 -29.11
CA ARG A 292 -4.32 -6.59 -27.77
C ARG A 292 -5.57 -7.45 -27.85
N VAL A 293 -5.85 -8.15 -26.75
CA VAL A 293 -7.13 -8.83 -26.56
C VAL A 293 -8.31 -7.87 -26.79
N LYS A 294 -9.34 -8.35 -27.48
CA LYS A 294 -10.50 -7.53 -27.90
C LYS A 294 -11.32 -6.97 -26.73
N TRP A 295 -11.22 -7.60 -25.57
CA TRP A 295 -11.92 -7.20 -24.34
C TRP A 295 -11.13 -6.20 -23.49
N SER A 296 -9.93 -5.79 -23.91
CA SER A 296 -9.25 -4.65 -23.28
C SER A 296 -9.91 -3.32 -23.66
N SER A 297 -9.98 -2.40 -22.71
CA SER A 297 -10.64 -1.11 -22.85
C SER A 297 -9.71 -0.08 -23.49
N ASN A 298 -10.28 0.74 -24.36
CA ASN A 298 -9.66 1.98 -24.83
C ASN A 298 -10.21 3.15 -24.02
N LEU A 299 -9.34 4.07 -23.59
CA LEU A 299 -9.75 5.25 -22.82
C LEU A 299 -9.65 6.51 -23.66
N SER A 300 -10.70 7.33 -23.60
CA SER A 300 -10.66 8.72 -24.03
C SER A 300 -9.91 9.61 -23.03
N ASP A 301 -9.62 10.84 -23.45
CA ASP A 301 -8.97 11.85 -22.59
C ASP A 301 -9.80 12.15 -21.33
N SER A 302 -11.13 12.16 -21.42
CA SER A 302 -12.02 12.36 -20.27
C SER A 302 -12.06 11.16 -19.33
N GLU A 303 -12.07 9.94 -19.87
CA GLU A 303 -12.10 8.72 -19.05
C GLU A 303 -10.79 8.50 -18.31
N VAL A 304 -9.65 8.93 -18.88
CA VAL A 304 -8.37 8.77 -18.20
C VAL A 304 -8.13 9.82 -17.11
N ALA A 305 -8.81 10.97 -17.15
CA ALA A 305 -8.51 12.12 -16.30
C ALA A 305 -8.41 11.79 -14.79
N PRO A 306 -9.27 10.94 -14.20
CA PRO A 306 -9.14 10.54 -12.80
C PRO A 306 -7.83 9.79 -12.50
N PHE A 307 -7.33 8.96 -13.43
CA PHE A 307 -6.12 8.14 -13.28
C PHE A 307 -4.81 8.93 -13.44
N LEU A 308 -4.88 10.20 -13.87
CA LEU A 308 -3.71 11.06 -14.05
C LEU A 308 -3.28 11.79 -12.77
N THR A 309 -4.07 11.69 -11.70
CA THR A 309 -3.85 12.47 -10.48
C THR A 309 -3.78 11.56 -9.27
N LYS A 310 -3.29 12.11 -8.15
CA LYS A 310 -3.32 11.42 -6.86
C LYS A 310 -4.73 11.37 -6.25
N ASP A 311 -5.71 12.02 -6.87
CA ASP A 311 -7.08 12.09 -6.35
C ASP A 311 -7.79 10.73 -6.42
N MET A 312 -7.41 9.85 -7.35
CA MET A 312 -7.93 8.47 -7.44
C MET A 312 -7.70 7.62 -6.19
N ILE A 313 -6.71 7.97 -5.37
CA ILE A 313 -6.43 7.33 -4.09
C ILE A 313 -6.77 8.27 -2.91
N GLY A 314 -7.48 9.37 -3.17
CA GLY A 314 -7.73 10.43 -2.18
C GLY A 314 -6.45 11.08 -1.64
N GLY A 315 -5.36 11.08 -2.43
CA GLY A 315 -4.01 11.38 -1.96
C GLY A 315 -3.84 12.75 -1.31
N ARG A 316 -4.64 13.75 -1.70
CA ARG A 316 -4.65 15.08 -1.04
C ARG A 316 -4.96 15.00 0.45
N GLY A 317 -5.76 14.02 0.87
CA GLY A 317 -6.20 13.88 2.26
C GLY A 317 -5.23 13.17 3.19
N TRP A 318 -4.22 12.48 2.65
CA TRP A 318 -3.38 11.60 3.48
C TRP A 318 -1.90 11.52 3.10
N LEU A 319 -1.53 11.84 1.86
CA LEU A 319 -0.13 11.89 1.50
C LEU A 319 0.52 13.05 2.26
N ARG A 320 1.47 12.69 3.13
CA ARG A 320 2.20 13.63 3.97
C ARG A 320 3.63 13.87 3.48
N PRO A 321 4.17 15.09 3.62
CA PRO A 321 5.59 15.33 3.39
C PRO A 321 6.43 14.59 4.44
N ALA A 322 7.72 14.45 4.16
CA ALA A 322 8.66 13.97 5.18
C ALA A 322 8.75 15.00 6.33
N PRO A 323 8.87 14.56 7.59
CA PRO A 323 9.13 15.47 8.71
C PRO A 323 10.38 16.31 8.45
N THR A 324 10.34 17.58 8.84
CA THR A 324 11.47 18.52 8.71
C THR A 324 12.24 18.69 10.01
N THR A 325 11.63 18.32 11.14
CA THR A 325 12.21 18.42 12.48
C THR A 325 12.16 17.07 13.19
N PHE A 326 13.18 16.78 13.99
CA PHE A 326 13.27 15.53 14.75
C PHE A 326 13.50 15.80 16.24
N LYS A 327 12.72 15.14 17.08
CA LYS A 327 12.88 15.12 18.55
C LYS A 327 13.30 13.72 19.00
N ARG A 328 14.00 13.64 20.13
CA ARG A 328 14.29 12.37 20.80
C ARG A 328 13.28 12.15 21.94
N ARG A 329 13.00 10.89 22.25
CA ARG A 329 12.19 10.55 23.42
C ARG A 329 13.10 10.63 24.66
N SER A 330 12.79 11.52 25.60
CA SER A 330 13.47 11.54 26.89
C SER A 330 13.07 10.28 27.66
N GLY A 331 13.97 9.30 27.81
CA GLY A 331 13.68 8.13 28.64
C GLY A 331 14.32 6.77 28.29
N VAL A 332 15.12 6.63 27.22
CA VAL A 332 15.97 5.43 27.07
C VAL A 332 17.31 5.72 27.72
N ILE A 333 17.36 5.64 29.05
CA ILE A 333 18.63 5.44 29.75
C ILE A 333 19.13 4.07 29.29
N SER A 334 20.33 4.03 28.71
CA SER A 334 21.04 2.78 28.47
C SER A 334 21.16 2.03 29.79
N GLN A 335 20.37 0.98 29.99
CA GLN A 335 20.71 -0.03 31.00
C GLN A 335 21.80 -0.92 30.40
N THR A 336 23.02 -0.39 30.33
CA THR A 336 24.26 -1.18 30.23
C THR A 336 25.41 -0.37 30.82
N ALA A 337 25.38 -0.18 32.13
CA ALA A 337 26.58 0.07 32.93
C ALA A 337 26.33 -0.32 34.38
N GLY A 338 26.84 -1.49 34.77
CA GLY A 338 27.16 -1.82 36.17
C GLY A 338 26.25 -2.83 36.86
N ALA A 339 26.73 -4.07 37.02
CA ALA A 339 26.90 -4.71 38.33
C ALA A 339 27.58 -6.09 38.17
N ASN A 340 28.82 -6.16 38.67
CA ASN A 340 29.64 -7.29 39.14
C ASN A 340 29.74 -8.58 38.31
#